data_AF-A0A8T6EQ36-F1
#
_entry.id   AF-A0A8T6EQ36-F1
#
_cell.length_a   1.000
_cell.length_b   1.000
_cell.length_c   1.000
_cell.angle_alpha   90.00
_cell.angle_beta   90.00
_cell.angle_gamma   90.00
#
_symmetry.space_group_name_H-M   'P 1'
#
loop_
_entity.id
_entity.type
_entity.pdbx_description
1 polymer ?
#
loop_
_entity_poly.entity_id
_entity_poly.type
_entity_poly.pdbx_seq_one_letter_code
_entity_poly.pdbx_strand_id
1 'polypeptide(L)'
;MATVAGTMAAPTAEGVVWSWLTTVDHKRIGVLYGVTAFIFFLIGGVEALHVRAQLATPIGGVVEPELYGQLFSLPAGPMDV
;
A
#
# COMPACT_ATOMS: atom_id res chain seq x y z
N MET A 1 -26.52 -32.52 -52.60
CA MET A 1 -26.08 -33.13 -51.33
C MET A 1 -25.50 -32.02 -50.48
N ALA A 2 -26.21 -31.65 -49.41
CA ALA A 2 -26.02 -30.41 -48.67
C ALA A 2 -24.69 -30.38 -47.90
N THR A 3 -23.98 -29.26 -48.03
CA THR A 3 -22.78 -28.91 -47.25
C THR A 3 -23.15 -28.69 -45.79
N VAL A 4 -22.51 -29.44 -44.89
CA VAL A 4 -22.64 -29.25 -43.44
C VAL A 4 -21.86 -28.00 -43.01
N ALA A 5 -22.57 -26.90 -42.82
CA ALA A 5 -22.04 -25.71 -42.16
C ALA A 5 -22.12 -25.92 -40.65
N GLY A 6 -21.05 -26.45 -40.05
CA GLY A 6 -20.90 -26.49 -38.60
C GLY A 6 -20.72 -25.07 -38.06
N THR A 7 -21.73 -24.55 -37.36
CA THR A 7 -21.66 -23.27 -36.64
C THR A 7 -20.76 -23.43 -35.41
N MET A 8 -19.48 -23.10 -35.57
CA MET A 8 -18.51 -23.03 -34.50
C MET A 8 -18.94 -21.92 -33.52
N ALA A 9 -19.35 -22.31 -32.31
CA ALA A 9 -19.68 -21.37 -31.25
C ALA A 9 -18.42 -20.56 -30.88
N ALA A 10 -18.55 -19.24 -30.81
CA ALA A 10 -17.44 -18.34 -30.52
C ALA A 10 -16.91 -18.55 -29.09
N PRO A 11 -15.59 -18.59 -28.86
CA PRO A 11 -15.04 -18.61 -27.52
C PRO A 11 -15.43 -17.31 -26.81
N THR A 12 -16.17 -17.40 -25.70
CA THR A 12 -16.41 -16.26 -24.82
C THR A 12 -15.05 -15.85 -24.24
N ALA A 13 -14.48 -14.79 -24.79
CA ALA A 13 -13.26 -14.19 -24.29
C ALA A 13 -13.55 -13.57 -22.92
N GLU A 14 -13.55 -14.40 -21.87
CA GLU A 14 -13.51 -13.93 -20.51
C GLU A 14 -12.25 -13.07 -20.34
N GLY A 15 -12.45 -11.82 -19.92
CA GLY A 15 -11.40 -10.81 -19.91
C GLY A 15 -10.21 -11.30 -19.11
N VAL A 16 -9.00 -11.03 -19.61
CA VAL A 16 -7.73 -11.48 -18.99
C VAL A 16 -7.71 -11.12 -17.50
N VAL A 17 -8.11 -9.90 -17.13
CA VAL A 17 -8.16 -9.48 -15.72
C VAL A 17 -9.09 -10.37 -14.87
N TRP A 18 -10.26 -10.73 -15.39
CA TRP A 18 -11.23 -11.57 -14.68
C TRP A 18 -10.71 -13.00 -14.50
N SER A 19 -10.13 -13.58 -15.56
CA SER A 19 -9.52 -14.92 -15.52
C SER A 19 -8.36 -15.04 -14.51
N TRP A 20 -7.63 -13.96 -14.30
CA TRP A 20 -6.55 -13.92 -13.30
C TRP A 20 -7.07 -13.70 -11.88
N LEU A 21 -8.11 -12.89 -11.69
CA LEU A 21 -8.68 -12.62 -10.38
C LEU A 21 -9.41 -13.83 -9.79
N THR A 22 -10.10 -14.62 -10.63
CA THR A 22 -10.86 -15.81 -10.19
C THR A 22 -10.07 -17.12 -10.33
N THR A 23 -8.75 -17.04 -10.50
CA THR A 23 -7.91 -18.23 -10.72
C THR A 23 -7.67 -19.05 -9.45
N VAL A 24 -7.64 -20.38 -9.57
CA VAL A 24 -7.33 -21.34 -8.47
C VAL A 24 -5.92 -21.92 -8.61
N ASP A 25 -5.19 -21.57 -9.68
CA ASP A 25 -3.83 -22.05 -9.92
C ASP A 25 -2.84 -21.41 -8.93
N HIS A 26 -2.22 -22.22 -8.07
CA HIS A 26 -1.27 -21.79 -7.05
C HIS A 26 -0.02 -21.07 -7.62
N LYS A 27 0.37 -21.34 -8.88
CA LYS A 27 1.44 -20.60 -9.55
C LYS A 27 1.01 -19.19 -9.89
N ARG A 28 -0.22 -19.03 -10.40
CA ARG A 28 -0.78 -17.70 -10.71
C ARG A 28 -1.05 -16.90 -9.44
N ILE A 29 -1.59 -17.54 -8.40
CA ILE A 29 -1.77 -16.94 -7.08
C ILE A 29 -0.42 -16.50 -6.50
N GLY A 30 0.61 -17.32 -6.64
CA GLY A 30 1.97 -16.97 -6.21
C GLY A 30 2.52 -15.72 -6.92
N VAL A 31 2.32 -15.61 -8.24
CA VAL A 31 2.73 -14.42 -9.00
C VAL A 31 1.93 -13.18 -8.57
N LEU A 32 0.62 -13.31 -8.38
CA LEU A 32 -0.22 -12.21 -7.91
C LEU A 32 0.31 -11.67 -6.58
N TYR A 33 0.50 -12.53 -5.58
CA TYR A 33 1.06 -12.16 -4.28
C TYR A 33 2.47 -11.57 -4.38
N GLY A 34 3.33 -12.12 -5.25
CA GLY A 34 4.67 -11.58 -5.47
C GLY A 34 4.64 -10.15 -5.99
N VAL A 35 3.77 -9.86 -6.95
CA VAL A 35 3.59 -8.51 -7.51
C VAL A 35 2.99 -7.56 -6.46
N THR A 36 1.92 -7.94 -5.76
CA THR A 36 1.34 -7.08 -4.71
C THR A 36 2.34 -6.82 -3.59
N ALA A 37 3.03 -7.84 -3.10
CA ALA A 37 4.03 -7.69 -2.05
C ALA A 37 5.17 -6.76 -2.49
N PHE A 38 5.63 -6.87 -3.74
CA PHE A 38 6.66 -5.97 -4.27
C PHE A 38 6.19 -4.51 -4.34
N ILE A 39 4.94 -4.26 -4.76
CA ILE A 39 4.35 -2.92 -4.76
C ILE A 39 4.30 -2.34 -3.34
N PHE A 40 3.77 -3.10 -2.38
CA PHE A 40 3.70 -2.67 -0.98
C PHE A 40 5.09 -2.50 -0.36
N PHE A 41 6.06 -3.31 -0.76
CA PHE A 41 7.45 -3.16 -0.34
C PHE A 41 8.05 -1.84 -0.82
N LEU A 42 7.80 -1.41 -2.07
CA LEU A 42 8.26 -0.12 -2.55
C LEU A 42 7.58 1.04 -1.82
N ILE A 43 6.26 0.97 -1.61
CA ILE A 43 5.51 1.99 -0.86
C ILE A 43 6.05 2.09 0.58
N GLY A 44 6.09 0.96 1.30
CA GLY A 44 6.62 0.92 2.66
C GLY A 44 8.09 1.31 2.74
N GLY A 45 8.88 1.02 1.71
CA GLY A 45 10.27 1.47 1.60
C GLY A 45 10.39 2.99 1.49
N VAL A 46 9.54 3.64 0.70
CA VAL A 46 9.49 5.10 0.58
C VAL A 46 9.03 5.75 1.89
N GLU A 47 8.01 5.19 2.55
CA GLU A 47 7.56 5.66 3.86
C GLU A 47 8.65 5.50 4.94
N ALA A 48 9.36 4.38 4.95
CA ALA A 48 10.49 4.15 5.85
C ALA A 48 11.65 5.13 5.61
N LEU A 49 11.93 5.46 4.35
CA LEU A 49 12.89 6.49 3.98
C LEU A 49 12.44 7.88 4.44
N HIS A 50 11.14 8.18 4.38
CA HIS A 50 10.58 9.45 4.90
C HIS A 50 10.80 9.61 6.39
N VAL A 51 10.50 8.60 7.20
CA VAL A 51 10.76 8.62 8.65
C VAL A 51 12.25 8.80 8.93
N ARG A 52 13.11 8.09 8.18
CA ARG A 52 14.56 8.22 8.33
C ARG A 52 15.07 9.62 7.94
N ALA A 53 14.49 10.23 6.92
CA ALA A 53 14.82 11.60 6.52
C ALA A 53 14.40 12.62 7.58
N GLN A 54 13.25 12.42 8.23
CA GLN A 54 12.82 13.26 9.36
C GLN A 54 13.79 13.18 10.54
N LEU A 55 14.29 11.98 10.88
CA LEU A 55 15.30 11.79 11.94
C LEU A 55 16.68 12.35 11.57
N ALA A 56 16.99 12.53 10.28
CA ALA A 56 18.26 13.11 9.84
C ALA A 56 18.35 14.63 10.10
N THR A 57 17.21 15.29 10.28
CA THR A 57 17.11 16.71 10.66
C THR A 57 16.61 16.85 12.10
N PRO A 58 17.41 17.37 13.04
CA PRO A 58 16.99 17.54 14.44
C PRO A 58 15.91 18.62 14.65
N ILE A 59 15.58 19.41 13.62
CA ILE A 59 14.80 20.65 13.75
C ILE A 59 13.71 20.67 12.68
N GLY A 60 12.67 19.87 12.86
CA GLY A 60 11.37 20.12 12.27
C GLY A 60 10.52 20.86 13.30
N GLY A 61 10.76 22.16 13.45
CA GLY A 61 10.01 23.05 14.34
C GLY A 61 8.55 23.18 13.89
N VAL A 62 7.73 22.16 14.13
CA VAL A 62 6.27 22.26 14.00
C VAL A 62 5.69 22.98 15.24
N VAL A 63 6.48 23.04 16.31
CA VAL A 63 6.08 23.68 17.56
C VAL A 63 7.28 24.49 18.06
N GLU A 64 7.09 25.81 18.23
CA GLU A 64 8.03 26.69 18.94
C GLU A 64 8.47 25.96 20.24
N PRO A 65 9.76 25.94 20.62
CA PRO A 65 10.21 25.27 21.85
C PRO A 65 9.38 25.68 23.09
N GLU A 66 8.91 26.93 23.10
CA GLU A 66 8.05 27.49 24.13
C GLU A 66 6.61 26.95 24.09
N LEU A 67 6.05 26.72 22.89
CA LEU A 67 4.75 26.09 22.70
C LEU A 67 4.81 24.56 22.91
N TYR A 68 5.95 23.91 22.65
CA TYR A 68 6.19 22.50 22.96
C TYR A 68 6.22 22.28 24.47
N GLY A 69 6.86 23.22 25.17
CA GLY A 69 6.78 23.34 26.62
C GLY A 69 5.33 23.46 27.11
N GLN A 70 4.47 24.26 26.49
CA GLN A 70 3.09 24.43 26.96
C GLN A 70 2.14 23.28 26.57
N LEU A 71 2.39 22.59 25.46
CA LEU A 71 1.54 21.50 24.96
C LEU A 71 1.90 20.14 25.59
N PHE A 72 3.18 19.89 25.90
CA PHE A 72 3.64 18.61 26.45
C PHE A 72 4.19 18.70 27.87
N SER A 73 4.62 19.88 28.33
CA SER A 73 4.73 20.09 29.77
C SER A 73 3.34 20.47 30.24
N LEU A 74 2.68 19.50 30.87
CA LEU A 74 1.86 19.78 32.03
C LEU A 74 2.44 21.02 32.72
N PRO A 75 1.65 22.08 33.00
CA PRO A 75 2.14 23.11 33.88
C PRO A 75 2.57 22.37 35.14
N ALA A 76 3.87 22.29 35.38
CA ALA A 76 4.40 22.07 36.70
C ALA A 76 3.99 23.32 37.46
N GLY A 77 2.71 23.38 37.83
CA GLY A 77 2.19 24.41 38.70
C GLY A 77 3.10 24.42 39.93
N PRO A 78 3.34 25.60 40.52
CA PRO A 78 3.97 25.62 41.82
C PRO A 78 3.15 24.68 42.71
N MET A 79 3.79 23.61 43.16
CA MET A 79 3.23 22.78 44.22
C MET A 79 3.65 23.47 45.52
N ASP A 80 3.01 24.59 45.81
CA ASP A 80 3.01 25.24 47.11
C ASP A 80 1.90 24.61 47.99
N VAL A 81 2.15 23.39 48.47
CA VAL A 81 1.62 22.79 49.71
C VAL A 81 2.70 21.96 50.40
#